data_AF-L1P9G3-F1
#
_entry.id   AF-L1P9G3-F1
#
_cell.length_a   1.000
_cell.length_b   1.000
_cell.length_c   1.000
_cell.angle_alpha   90.00
_cell.angle_beta   90.00
_cell.angle_gamma   90.00
#
_symmetry.space_group_name_H-M   'P 1'
#
loop_
_entity.id
_entity.type
_entity.pdbx_description
1 polymer ?
#
loop_
_entity_poly.entity_id
_entity_poly.type
_entity_poly.pdbx_seq_one_letter_code
_entity_poly.pdbx_strand_id
1 'polypeptide(L)'
;MARSKNNVVTEGLSGMLARQIVFRQRAGQTIVGKAPVRSQKASQAQQLHQQRFARAAFYAKSALQNSALKQSYAEEAKKRPGTTSYNMAIADYLKAPVIDAVDTSNYTGSVTGEKIVVQVSDTFKVTGVKVKITDHDATLVEEGNATFQEGKWVYTTTVVNASLTGDKVIVTATDRPANVTTKEFIL
;
A
#
# COMPACT_ATOMS: atom_id res chain seq x y z
N MET A 1 28.68 -17.50 17.39
CA MET A 1 29.24 -17.06 16.08
C MET A 1 30.64 -16.56 16.32
N ALA A 2 31.57 -16.85 15.41
CA ALA A 2 32.96 -16.45 15.54
C ALA A 2 33.27 -15.28 14.60
N ARG A 3 34.23 -14.44 15.00
CA ARG A 3 34.78 -13.38 14.14
C ARG A 3 36.15 -13.83 13.66
N SER A 4 36.36 -13.78 12.35
CA SER A 4 37.69 -13.97 11.75
C SER A 4 38.35 -12.60 11.66
N LYS A 5 39.51 -12.43 12.28
CA LYS A 5 40.31 -11.20 12.26
C LYS A 5 41.72 -11.53 11.77
N ASN A 6 42.23 -10.78 10.80
CA ASN A 6 43.61 -10.90 10.30
C ASN A 6 43.96 -12.33 9.85
N ASN A 7 43.01 -13.01 9.19
CA ASN A 7 43.20 -14.38 8.72
C ASN A 7 43.22 -14.39 7.19
N VAL A 8 44.42 -14.55 6.62
CA VAL A 8 44.66 -14.53 5.18
C VAL A 8 43.80 -15.53 4.38
N VAL A 9 43.31 -16.60 5.03
CA VAL A 9 42.51 -17.65 4.39
C VAL A 9 41.03 -17.30 4.36
N THR A 10 40.51 -16.65 5.41
CA THR A 10 39.07 -16.48 5.61
C THR A 10 38.58 -15.03 5.59
N GLU A 11 39.49 -14.07 5.61
CA GLU A 11 39.16 -12.65 5.57
C GLU A 11 38.62 -12.24 4.19
N GLY A 12 37.55 -11.44 4.19
CA GLY A 12 36.86 -11.01 2.97
C GLY A 12 35.88 -12.05 2.39
N LEU A 13 35.90 -13.30 2.85
CA LEU A 13 34.98 -14.33 2.35
C LEU A 13 33.51 -13.97 2.65
N SER A 14 32.63 -14.33 1.73
CA SER A 14 31.18 -14.23 1.90
C SER A 14 30.48 -15.40 1.21
N GLY A 15 29.28 -15.75 1.70
CA GLY A 15 28.47 -16.83 1.14
C GLY A 15 28.55 -18.13 1.95
N MET A 16 27.87 -19.15 1.43
CA MET A 16 27.71 -20.44 2.09
C MET A 16 28.69 -21.46 1.54
N LEU A 17 29.44 -22.10 2.43
CA LEU A 17 30.36 -23.19 2.10
C LEU A 17 29.74 -24.53 2.52
N ALA A 18 29.58 -25.42 1.54
CA ALA A 18 29.14 -26.81 1.72
C ALA A 18 27.86 -27.00 2.57
N ARG A 19 26.99 -25.98 2.66
CA ARG A 19 25.81 -25.95 3.58
C ARG A 19 26.15 -26.23 5.05
N GLN A 20 27.40 -26.04 5.45
CA GLN A 20 27.86 -26.23 6.83
C GLN A 20 28.25 -24.93 7.49
N ILE A 21 28.88 -24.03 6.73
CA ILE A 21 29.41 -22.75 7.22
C ILE A 21 28.89 -21.62 6.34
N VAL A 22 28.61 -20.48 6.94
CA VAL A 22 28.32 -19.23 6.23
C VAL A 22 29.28 -18.14 6.68
N PHE A 23 29.88 -17.46 5.70
CA PHE A 23 30.69 -16.26 5.87
C PHE A 23 29.83 -15.04 5.53
N ARG A 24 29.87 -14.02 6.37
CA ARG A 24 29.17 -12.76 6.11
C ARG A 24 30.00 -11.56 6.53
N GLN A 25 29.90 -10.50 5.74
CA GLN A 25 30.56 -9.22 6.00
C GLN A 25 29.63 -8.32 6.80
N ARG A 26 30.10 -7.79 7.92
CA ARG A 26 29.36 -6.79 8.71
C ARG A 26 30.34 -5.78 9.29
N ALA A 27 30.15 -4.49 8.96
CA ALA A 27 31.01 -3.39 9.41
C ALA A 27 32.51 -3.68 9.16
N GLY A 28 32.85 -4.17 7.96
CA GLY A 28 34.22 -4.50 7.56
C GLY A 28 34.81 -5.76 8.20
N GLN A 29 34.04 -6.54 8.96
CA GLN A 29 34.52 -7.76 9.62
C GLN A 29 33.89 -9.01 9.01
N THR A 30 34.70 -10.07 8.89
CA THR A 30 34.22 -11.38 8.47
C THR A 30 33.69 -12.18 9.65
N ILE A 31 32.39 -12.46 9.64
CA ILE A 31 31.69 -13.26 10.64
C ILE A 31 31.45 -14.67 10.08
N VAL A 32 31.83 -15.68 10.86
CA VAL A 32 31.64 -17.09 10.51
C VAL A 32 30.58 -17.70 11.43
N GLY A 33 29.64 -18.42 10.84
CA GLY A 33 28.60 -19.14 11.57
C GLY A 33 28.26 -20.47 10.92
N LYS A 34 27.60 -21.35 11.68
CA LYS A 34 26.97 -22.55 11.13
C LYS A 34 25.90 -22.14 10.10
N ALA A 35 25.79 -22.90 9.02
CA ALA A 35 24.73 -22.67 8.05
C ALA A 35 23.35 -22.69 8.73
N PRO A 36 22.47 -21.73 8.42
CA PRO A 36 21.15 -21.67 9.02
C PRO A 36 20.33 -22.88 8.59
N VAL A 37 19.68 -23.52 9.56
CA VAL A 37 18.70 -24.59 9.31
C VAL A 37 17.31 -24.02 9.62
N ARG A 38 16.36 -24.17 8.68
CA ARG A 38 14.96 -23.83 8.95
C ARG A 38 14.39 -24.91 9.87
N SER A 39 14.28 -24.61 11.16
CA SER A 39 13.82 -25.56 12.17
C SER A 39 12.29 -25.59 12.34
N GLN A 40 11.58 -24.54 11.93
CA GLN A 40 10.15 -24.39 12.13
C GLN A 40 9.42 -24.14 10.81
N LYS A 41 8.19 -24.66 10.73
CA LYS A 41 7.24 -24.32 9.66
C LYS A 41 6.88 -22.84 9.75
N ALA A 42 6.64 -22.20 8.61
CA ALA A 42 6.20 -20.81 8.58
C ALA A 42 4.88 -20.65 9.34
N SER A 43 4.77 -19.62 10.17
CA SER A 43 3.51 -19.28 10.84
C SER A 43 2.44 -18.85 9.82
N GLN A 44 1.16 -18.88 10.21
CA GLN A 44 0.07 -18.44 9.34
C GLN A 44 0.29 -17.01 8.81
N ALA A 45 0.70 -16.08 9.67
CA ALA A 45 1.03 -14.71 9.26
C ALA A 45 2.17 -14.66 8.24
N GLN A 46 3.23 -15.49 8.41
CA GLN A 46 4.33 -15.58 7.45
C GLN A 46 3.88 -16.17 6.11
N GLN A 47 2.99 -17.16 6.12
CA GLN A 47 2.43 -17.77 4.91
C GLN A 47 1.57 -16.75 4.15
N LEU A 48 0.70 -16.01 4.87
CA LEU A 48 -0.11 -14.93 4.29
C LEU A 48 0.77 -13.84 3.67
N HIS A 49 1.84 -13.43 4.35
CA HIS A 49 2.79 -12.46 3.81
C HIS A 49 3.50 -12.99 2.56
N GLN A 50 3.94 -14.25 2.55
CA GLN A 50 4.55 -14.89 1.38
C GLN A 50 3.58 -14.96 0.19
N GLN A 51 2.32 -15.33 0.43
CA GLN A 51 1.28 -15.37 -0.59
C GLN A 51 1.00 -13.95 -1.14
N ARG A 52 0.90 -12.95 -0.27
CA ARG A 52 0.71 -11.55 -0.68
C ARG A 52 1.87 -11.05 -1.53
N PHE A 53 3.10 -11.37 -1.15
CA PHE A 53 4.29 -11.03 -1.93
C PHE A 53 4.34 -11.75 -3.28
N ALA A 54 3.92 -13.02 -3.34
CA ALA A 54 3.82 -13.77 -4.59
C ALA A 54 2.80 -13.12 -5.56
N ARG A 55 1.65 -12.67 -5.05
CA ARG A 55 0.67 -11.91 -5.83
C ARG A 55 1.23 -10.58 -6.32
N ALA A 56 1.97 -9.86 -5.47
CA ALA A 56 2.65 -8.62 -5.86
C ALA A 56 3.65 -8.84 -7.00
N ALA A 57 4.43 -9.93 -6.93
CA ALA A 57 5.38 -10.29 -7.98
C ALA A 57 4.69 -10.64 -9.31
N PHE A 58 3.55 -11.35 -9.24
CA PHE A 58 2.73 -11.64 -10.42
C PHE A 58 2.18 -10.35 -11.04
N TYR A 59 1.57 -9.48 -10.22
CA TYR A 59 1.09 -8.17 -10.64
C TYR A 59 2.19 -7.33 -11.30
N ALA A 60 3.38 -7.26 -10.68
CA ALA A 60 4.49 -6.48 -11.22
C ALA A 60 4.93 -7.00 -12.59
N LYS A 61 4.96 -8.33 -12.80
CA LYS A 61 5.26 -8.91 -14.11
C LYS A 61 4.21 -8.53 -15.15
N SER A 62 2.91 -8.63 -14.82
CA SER A 62 1.84 -8.27 -15.76
C SER A 62 1.79 -6.76 -16.03
N ALA A 63 1.95 -5.93 -15.01
CA ALA A 63 1.92 -4.47 -15.14
C ALA A 63 3.03 -3.95 -16.06
N LEU A 64 4.21 -4.56 -16.03
CA LEU A 64 5.34 -4.18 -16.89
C LEU A 64 5.18 -4.62 -18.36
N GLN A 65 4.22 -5.48 -18.68
CA GLN A 65 3.87 -5.78 -20.08
C GLN A 65 3.11 -4.62 -20.74
N ASN A 66 2.43 -3.79 -19.95
CA ASN A 66 1.79 -2.58 -20.42
C ASN A 66 2.81 -1.44 -20.52
N SER A 67 2.97 -0.85 -21.71
CA SER A 67 3.95 0.20 -22.00
C SER A 67 3.75 1.46 -21.15
N ALA A 68 2.51 1.90 -20.97
CA ALA A 68 2.19 3.10 -20.20
C ALA A 68 2.49 2.91 -18.71
N LEU A 69 2.12 1.76 -18.14
CA LEU A 69 2.42 1.44 -16.74
C LEU A 69 3.92 1.32 -16.51
N LYS A 70 4.64 0.62 -17.40
CA LYS A 70 6.09 0.50 -17.35
C LYS A 70 6.79 1.85 -17.35
N GLN A 71 6.37 2.78 -18.21
CA GLN A 71 6.90 4.14 -18.25
C GLN A 71 6.64 4.87 -16.93
N SER A 72 5.41 4.83 -16.40
CA SER A 72 5.07 5.48 -15.12
C SER A 72 5.95 4.98 -13.96
N TYR A 73 6.17 3.67 -13.85
CA TYR A 73 7.04 3.13 -12.81
C TYR A 73 8.53 3.39 -13.08
N ALA A 74 8.95 3.52 -14.32
CA ALA A 74 10.33 3.88 -14.66
C ALA A 74 10.66 5.32 -14.26
N GLU A 75 9.71 6.25 -14.43
CA GLU A 75 9.87 7.64 -13.98
C GLU A 75 9.97 7.73 -12.45
N GLU A 76 9.10 7.02 -11.72
CA GLU A 76 9.20 6.95 -10.26
C GLU A 76 10.48 6.24 -9.78
N ALA A 77 10.91 5.19 -10.48
CA ALA A 77 12.15 4.49 -10.14
C ALA A 77 13.38 5.38 -10.29
N LYS A 78 13.43 6.29 -11.29
CA LYS A 78 14.55 7.23 -11.49
C LYS A 78 14.74 8.20 -10.31
N LYS A 79 13.66 8.51 -9.57
CA LYS A 79 13.72 9.39 -8.38
C LYS A 79 14.39 8.70 -7.18
N ARG A 80 14.63 7.39 -7.24
CA ARG A 80 15.12 6.57 -6.11
C ARG A 80 16.31 5.69 -6.56
N PRO A 81 17.53 5.95 -6.08
CA PRO A 81 18.71 5.19 -6.50
C PRO A 81 18.59 3.71 -6.11
N GLY A 82 18.93 2.81 -7.04
CA GLY A 82 18.93 1.36 -6.80
C GLY A 82 17.57 0.66 -6.92
N THR A 83 16.50 1.37 -7.27
CA THR A 83 15.19 0.77 -7.53
C THR A 83 14.87 0.63 -9.01
N THR A 84 14.20 -0.46 -9.35
CA THR A 84 13.74 -0.77 -10.71
C THR A 84 12.23 -0.53 -10.84
N SER A 85 11.71 -0.43 -12.07
CA SER A 85 10.26 -0.37 -12.32
C SER A 85 9.52 -1.57 -11.72
N TYR A 86 10.16 -2.74 -11.67
CA TYR A 86 9.63 -3.94 -11.03
C TYR A 86 9.49 -3.76 -9.51
N ASN A 87 10.51 -3.22 -8.85
CA ASN A 87 10.45 -2.93 -7.42
C ASN A 87 9.37 -1.89 -7.10
N MET A 88 9.19 -0.90 -7.98
CA MET A 88 8.12 0.09 -7.85
C MET A 88 6.73 -0.55 -7.96
N ALA A 89 6.49 -1.39 -8.96
CA ALA A 89 5.20 -2.09 -9.10
C ALA A 89 4.90 -3.05 -7.94
N ILE A 90 5.92 -3.71 -7.38
CA ILE A 90 5.75 -4.51 -6.15
C ILE A 90 5.36 -3.62 -4.98
N ALA A 91 6.04 -2.49 -4.80
CA ALA A 91 5.75 -1.56 -3.71
C ALA A 91 4.34 -0.98 -3.81
N ASP A 92 3.89 -0.66 -5.03
CA ASP A 92 2.53 -0.22 -5.32
C ASP A 92 1.50 -1.26 -4.87
N TYR A 93 1.64 -2.51 -5.33
CA TYR A 93 0.74 -3.58 -4.94
C TYR A 93 0.69 -3.82 -3.42
N LEU A 94 1.81 -3.67 -2.72
CA LEU A 94 1.88 -3.95 -1.28
C LEU A 94 1.41 -2.78 -0.40
N LYS A 95 1.21 -1.60 -0.95
CA LYS A 95 0.85 -0.40 -0.18
C LYS A 95 -0.52 0.11 -0.62
N ALA A 96 -1.50 -0.08 0.25
CA ALA A 96 -2.85 0.44 0.04
C ALA A 96 -2.87 1.98 0.18
N PRO A 97 -3.84 2.65 -0.46
CA PRO A 97 -4.03 4.10 -0.32
C PRO A 97 -4.41 4.45 1.12
N VAL A 98 -4.11 5.68 1.55
CA VAL A 98 -4.45 6.18 2.89
C VAL A 98 -5.45 7.31 2.76
N ILE A 99 -6.59 7.18 3.45
CA ILE A 99 -7.55 8.29 3.60
C ILE A 99 -7.04 9.17 4.74
N ASP A 100 -6.56 10.36 4.44
CA ASP A 100 -5.94 11.26 5.41
C ASP A 100 -6.99 12.04 6.19
N ALA A 101 -7.93 12.66 5.48
CA ALA A 101 -9.01 13.46 6.05
C ALA A 101 -10.27 13.38 5.20
N VAL A 102 -11.42 13.51 5.86
CA VAL A 102 -12.73 13.67 5.24
C VAL A 102 -13.36 14.91 5.85
N ASP A 103 -13.64 15.90 5.00
CA ASP A 103 -14.25 17.16 5.37
C ASP A 103 -15.71 17.15 4.93
N THR A 104 -16.59 17.15 5.91
CA THR A 104 -18.05 17.16 5.79
C THR A 104 -18.65 18.50 6.22
N SER A 105 -17.84 19.53 6.48
CA SER A 105 -18.30 20.83 6.99
C SER A 105 -19.33 21.53 6.09
N ASN A 106 -19.27 21.27 4.78
CA ASN A 106 -20.19 21.83 3.79
C ASN A 106 -21.36 20.88 3.45
N TYR A 107 -21.52 19.79 4.21
CA TYR A 107 -22.64 18.86 4.07
C TYR A 107 -23.59 19.07 5.25
N THR A 108 -24.71 19.74 4.98
CA THR A 108 -25.78 20.01 5.95
C THR A 108 -27.01 19.13 5.73
N GLY A 109 -27.04 18.36 4.62
CA GLY A 109 -28.14 17.49 4.23
C GLY A 109 -29.38 18.25 3.75
N SER A 110 -29.43 19.57 3.92
CA SER A 110 -30.64 20.38 3.67
C SER A 110 -30.94 20.57 2.19
N VAL A 111 -29.93 20.48 1.33
CA VAL A 111 -30.06 20.66 -0.12
C VAL A 111 -29.19 19.65 -0.88
N THR A 112 -29.55 19.37 -2.13
CA THR A 112 -28.71 18.60 -3.05
C THR A 112 -27.54 19.46 -3.56
N GLY A 113 -26.44 18.82 -3.95
CA GLY A 113 -25.29 19.52 -4.53
C GLY A 113 -24.23 19.95 -3.51
N GLU A 114 -24.40 19.54 -2.26
CA GLU A 114 -23.43 19.77 -1.19
C GLU A 114 -22.19 18.91 -1.39
N LYS A 115 -21.06 19.35 -0.84
CA LYS A 115 -19.76 18.77 -1.13
C LYS A 115 -19.15 18.10 0.08
N ILE A 116 -18.75 16.86 -0.09
CA ILE A 116 -17.87 16.12 0.83
C ILE A 116 -16.49 16.03 0.19
N VAL A 117 -15.48 16.56 0.88
CA VAL A 117 -14.11 16.63 0.37
C VAL A 117 -13.26 15.58 1.05
N VAL A 118 -12.68 14.69 0.26
CA VAL A 118 -11.84 13.59 0.73
C VAL A 118 -10.39 13.83 0.30
N GLN A 119 -9.49 13.78 1.28
CA GLN A 119 -8.05 13.76 1.06
C GLN A 119 -7.56 12.32 1.14
N VAL A 120 -7.03 11.82 0.02
CA VAL A 120 -6.45 10.48 -0.08
C VAL A 120 -5.04 10.61 -0.63
N SER A 121 -4.08 10.04 0.09
CA SER A 121 -2.71 9.91 -0.37
C SER A 121 -2.41 8.48 -0.80
N ASP A 122 -1.68 8.36 -1.90
CA ASP A 122 -1.04 7.12 -2.30
C ASP A 122 0.35 7.43 -2.85
N THR A 123 1.26 6.46 -2.75
CA THR A 123 2.62 6.61 -3.26
C THR A 123 2.67 6.61 -4.79
N PHE A 124 1.64 6.06 -5.44
CA PHE A 124 1.57 5.96 -6.90
C PHE A 124 0.34 6.66 -7.47
N LYS A 125 -0.84 6.07 -7.34
CA LYS A 125 -2.08 6.64 -7.89
C LYS A 125 -3.33 6.00 -7.28
N VAL A 126 -4.15 6.85 -6.66
CA VAL A 126 -5.55 6.56 -6.36
C VAL A 126 -6.34 6.56 -7.68
N THR A 127 -7.10 5.50 -7.95
CA THR A 127 -7.92 5.36 -9.16
C THR A 127 -9.38 5.69 -8.94
N GLY A 128 -9.86 5.58 -7.70
CA GLY A 128 -11.23 5.94 -7.37
C GLY A 128 -11.44 6.16 -5.88
N VAL A 129 -12.40 7.02 -5.57
CA VAL A 129 -12.93 7.21 -4.22
C VAL A 129 -14.44 7.11 -4.31
N LYS A 130 -15.02 6.20 -3.53
CA LYS A 130 -16.47 6.04 -3.37
C LYS A 130 -16.87 6.56 -2.01
N VAL A 131 -17.95 7.34 -1.96
CA VAL A 131 -18.60 7.79 -0.72
C VAL A 131 -19.94 7.09 -0.61
N LYS A 132 -20.23 6.58 0.57
CA LYS A 132 -21.51 5.98 0.94
C LYS A 132 -21.99 6.67 2.22
N ILE A 133 -23.21 7.18 2.21
CA ILE A 133 -23.86 7.80 3.36
C ILE A 133 -24.96 6.87 3.83
N THR A 134 -24.95 6.55 5.12
CA THR A 134 -26.01 5.77 5.76
C THR A 134 -26.60 6.53 6.94
N ASP A 135 -27.91 6.39 7.13
CA ASP A 135 -28.64 6.93 8.27
C ASP A 135 -28.17 6.26 9.58
N HIS A 136 -28.61 6.79 10.72
CA HIS A 136 -28.41 6.21 12.05
C HIS A 136 -28.79 4.73 12.12
N ASP A 137 -29.87 4.34 11.45
CA ASP A 137 -30.37 2.96 11.39
C ASP A 137 -29.61 2.07 10.37
N ALA A 138 -28.50 2.57 9.82
CA ALA A 138 -27.68 1.93 8.78
C ALA A 138 -28.38 1.71 7.44
N THR A 139 -29.53 2.36 7.21
CA THR A 139 -30.18 2.42 5.89
C THR A 139 -29.35 3.27 4.94
N LEU A 140 -29.30 2.89 3.67
CA LEU A 140 -28.56 3.64 2.65
C LEU A 140 -29.32 4.93 2.32
N VAL A 141 -28.67 6.08 2.52
CA VAL A 141 -29.17 7.39 2.06
C VAL A 141 -28.75 7.58 0.61
N GLU A 142 -27.45 7.53 0.35
CA GLU A 142 -26.91 7.57 -1.02
C GLU A 142 -25.50 6.98 -1.10
N GLU A 143 -25.09 6.61 -2.30
CA GLU A 143 -23.70 6.27 -2.60
C GLU A 143 -23.30 6.74 -3.99
N GLY A 144 -22.03 7.05 -4.18
CA GLY A 144 -21.50 7.41 -5.48
C GLY A 144 -20.00 7.63 -5.50
N ASN A 145 -19.48 7.88 -6.70
CA ASN A 145 -18.06 8.11 -6.90
C ASN A 145 -17.74 9.60 -6.75
N ALA A 146 -16.69 9.91 -6.00
CA ALA A 146 -16.11 11.24 -5.95
C ALA A 146 -15.35 11.53 -7.25
N THR A 147 -15.27 12.81 -7.60
CA THR A 147 -14.51 13.31 -8.75
C THR A 147 -13.22 13.96 -8.26
N PHE A 148 -12.10 13.72 -8.96
CA PHE A 148 -10.83 14.33 -8.59
C PHE A 148 -10.75 15.75 -9.16
N GLN A 149 -10.70 16.75 -8.29
CA GLN A 149 -10.66 18.18 -8.63
C GLN A 149 -9.61 18.88 -7.76
N GLU A 150 -8.72 19.65 -8.38
CA GLU A 150 -7.71 20.49 -7.67
C GLU A 150 -6.87 19.73 -6.62
N GLY A 151 -6.55 18.45 -6.88
CA GLY A 151 -5.76 17.64 -5.96
C GLY A 151 -6.55 16.98 -4.82
N LYS A 152 -7.88 17.12 -4.80
CA LYS A 152 -8.78 16.51 -3.80
C LYS A 152 -9.87 15.69 -4.48
N TRP A 153 -10.44 14.74 -3.76
CA TRP A 153 -11.61 14.01 -4.22
C TRP A 153 -12.86 14.68 -3.68
N VAL A 154 -13.75 15.12 -4.55
CA VAL A 154 -14.98 15.84 -4.20
C VAL A 154 -16.17 14.97 -4.59
N TYR A 155 -16.95 14.59 -3.59
CA TYR A 155 -18.26 13.97 -3.78
C TYR A 155 -19.34 15.04 -3.66
N THR A 156 -20.27 15.03 -4.60
CA THR A 156 -21.41 15.95 -4.64
C THR A 156 -22.66 15.16 -4.32
N THR A 157 -23.39 15.56 -3.27
CA THR A 157 -24.60 14.88 -2.82
C THR A 157 -25.72 15.05 -3.83
N THR A 158 -26.54 14.01 -3.95
CA THR A 158 -27.64 13.94 -4.92
C THR A 158 -29.00 13.83 -4.26
N VAL A 159 -29.02 13.52 -2.96
CA VAL A 159 -30.23 13.32 -2.17
C VAL A 159 -30.27 14.32 -1.02
N VAL A 160 -31.46 14.87 -0.77
CA VAL A 160 -31.71 15.68 0.44
C VAL A 160 -31.82 14.74 1.63
N ASN A 161 -31.04 15.01 2.67
CA ASN A 161 -31.01 14.24 3.89
C ASN A 161 -31.36 15.15 5.09
N ALA A 162 -32.62 15.12 5.52
CA ALA A 162 -33.15 16.07 6.50
C ALA A 162 -32.61 15.84 7.94
N SER A 163 -32.02 14.68 8.22
CA SER A 163 -31.42 14.34 9.51
C SER A 163 -30.01 13.84 9.28
N LEU A 164 -29.02 14.50 9.88
CA LEU A 164 -27.61 14.08 9.83
C LEU A 164 -27.13 13.45 11.13
N THR A 165 -27.86 13.66 12.24
CA THR A 165 -27.36 13.28 13.55
C THR A 165 -27.29 11.77 13.68
N GLY A 166 -26.06 11.25 13.81
CA GLY A 166 -25.82 9.81 13.91
C GLY A 166 -25.61 9.10 12.56
N ASP A 167 -25.67 9.83 11.46
CA ASP A 167 -25.36 9.32 10.13
C ASP A 167 -23.88 8.95 10.02
N LYS A 168 -23.58 8.08 9.06
CA LYS A 168 -22.23 7.62 8.79
C LYS A 168 -21.85 7.88 7.35
N VAL A 169 -20.74 8.60 7.18
CA VAL A 169 -20.05 8.77 5.92
C VAL A 169 -18.94 7.73 5.85
N ILE A 170 -19.12 6.76 4.95
CA ILE A 170 -18.17 5.68 4.68
C ILE A 170 -17.44 6.01 3.38
N VAL A 171 -16.14 6.25 3.48
CA VAL A 171 -15.29 6.55 2.34
C VAL A 171 -14.43 5.35 2.01
N THR A 172 -14.44 4.94 0.75
CA THR A 172 -13.65 3.82 0.23
C THR A 172 -12.73 4.32 -0.89
N ALA A 173 -11.43 4.27 -0.65
CA ALA A 173 -10.40 4.62 -1.63
C ALA A 173 -9.80 3.36 -2.27
N THR A 174 -9.61 3.40 -3.58
CA THR A 174 -9.05 2.31 -4.38
C THR A 174 -7.85 2.81 -5.17
N ASP A 175 -6.76 2.05 -5.15
CA ASP A 175 -5.56 2.34 -5.95
C ASP A 175 -5.54 1.57 -7.29
N ARG A 176 -4.45 1.69 -8.03
CA ARG A 176 -4.28 1.02 -9.33
C ARG A 176 -4.16 -0.52 -9.21
N PRO A 177 -3.43 -1.08 -8.24
CA PRO A 177 -3.47 -2.50 -7.92
C PRO A 177 -4.81 -3.05 -7.40
N ALA A 178 -5.82 -2.20 -7.23
CA ALA A 178 -7.11 -2.51 -6.63
C ALA A 178 -7.02 -2.88 -5.13
N ASN A 179 -6.01 -2.38 -4.41
CA ASN A 179 -6.08 -2.31 -2.96
C ASN A 179 -7.15 -1.31 -2.56
N VAL A 180 -7.81 -1.60 -1.45
CA VAL A 180 -8.93 -0.82 -0.94
C VAL A 180 -8.67 -0.44 0.50
N THR A 181 -8.95 0.81 0.84
CA THR A 181 -8.95 1.33 2.21
C THR A 181 -10.29 1.99 2.47
N THR A 182 -10.91 1.62 3.59
CA THR A 182 -12.20 2.17 4.02
C THR A 182 -12.05 2.88 5.35
N LYS A 183 -12.67 4.07 5.49
CA LYS A 183 -12.83 4.78 6.75
C LYS A 183 -14.27 5.23 6.93
N GLU A 184 -14.71 5.23 8.18
CA GLU A 184 -16.05 5.65 8.61
C GLU A 184 -15.94 6.90 9.47
N PHE A 185 -16.88 7.82 9.26
CA PHE A 185 -17.01 9.07 10.00
C PHE A 185 -18.47 9.25 10.40
N ILE A 186 -18.72 9.58 11.66
CA ILE A 186 -20.07 9.85 12.18
C ILE A 186 -20.33 11.35 12.08
N LEU A 187 -21.55 11.73 11.68
CA LEU A 187 -22.04 13.10 11.59
C LEU A 187 -22.83 13.54 12.83
#